data_AF-A0A9X2YCI6-F1
#
_entry.id   AF-A0A9X2YCI6-F1
#
_cell.length_a   1.000
_cell.length_b   1.000
_cell.length_c   1.000
_cell.angle_alpha   90.00
_cell.angle_beta   90.00
_cell.angle_gamma   90.00
#
_symmetry.space_group_name_H-M   'P 1'
#
loop_
_entity.id
_entity.type
_entity.pdbx_description
1 polymer ?
#
loop_
_entity_poly.entity_id
_entity_poly.type
_entity_poly.pdbx_seq_one_letter_code
_entity_poly.pdbx_strand_id
1 'polypeptide(L)'
;MSLLLGPVLRHVGDTTATVWVQTDTSADVEVLGCRTRTFEVQGCHYALVPVSGLTPDSTIPYEVHVDGIRCWPEADTPFPPSVIRTRGPATADRLKVIFGSCRYPKTGDAKLDEKLGLDALDCYATRLTSSPVDEWPDALLLLGDQVYADELTPEARRHLAGRRSSRRSANRRPPDEVVSFSEYEGLYRHTWGDPEIRWILSTLPTAMIFDDHDIRDDWNTSATWRADINAEPWWRDRIRAGLGSYWVYQHLGNLSPSELEADPDYQKVLAADGDCWSLVADLAERADSEVDGEKGLRFSFRWDLGRSRLIMVDSRNSRILDGGERKMLGDREFAWVEHQVADDLDTIDHLIIGSSLPWLLPPALGDLQTINEIAAGRTGLRGQLGEKIRQTADLEHWPAFLASFLRLSRMIADAATASPDGPATISVLSGDVHHSYAARADFGVPTETRVHQLVCSPVHNYVPAFVKPAFKLGWSAPAARLTRRWARRAGSPELPVSWRNLSGPLFGNTIASLNAKGRSAEVVFEQPTDDGELTEVATIGLSAPLPSAG
;
A
#
# COMPACT_ATOMS: atom_id res chain seq x y z
N MET A 1 5.73 -13.28 29.03
CA MET A 1 4.42 -13.38 28.37
C MET A 1 3.96 -11.97 28.14
N SER A 2 4.23 -11.50 26.93
CA SER A 2 3.99 -10.12 26.54
C SER A 2 3.56 -10.07 25.09
N LEU A 3 2.66 -9.15 24.81
CA LEU A 3 2.38 -8.67 23.47
C LEU A 3 3.64 -7.94 22.93
N LEU A 4 4.32 -8.53 21.94
CA LEU A 4 5.53 -7.98 21.34
C LEU A 4 5.23 -6.87 20.34
N LEU A 5 4.15 -7.04 19.56
CA LEU A 5 3.72 -6.09 18.54
C LEU A 5 2.20 -6.17 18.36
N GLY A 6 1.61 -5.07 17.90
CA GLY A 6 0.16 -4.90 17.82
C GLY A 6 -0.46 -4.44 19.16
N PRO A 7 -1.80 -4.44 19.26
CA PRO A 7 -2.72 -4.92 18.26
C PRO A 7 -2.76 -4.03 17.02
N VAL A 8 -3.03 -4.65 15.87
CA VAL A 8 -3.35 -3.95 14.63
C VAL A 8 -4.80 -4.31 14.28
N LEU A 9 -5.67 -3.30 14.25
CA LEU A 9 -7.04 -3.44 13.79
C LEU A 9 -7.04 -3.56 12.28
N ARG A 10 -7.52 -4.71 11.81
CA ARG A 10 -7.49 -5.12 10.41
C ARG A 10 -8.88 -4.91 9.79
N HIS A 11 -9.31 -5.78 8.87
CA HIS A 11 -10.64 -5.69 8.27
C HIS A 11 -11.74 -5.54 9.35
N VAL A 12 -12.64 -4.56 9.16
CA VAL A 12 -13.84 -4.35 9.97
C VAL A 12 -15.05 -4.29 9.04
N GLY A 13 -16.00 -5.21 9.25
CA GLY A 13 -17.31 -5.20 8.60
C GLY A 13 -18.40 -4.67 9.53
N ASP A 14 -19.65 -4.90 9.14
CA ASP A 14 -20.82 -4.42 9.91
C ASP A 14 -20.94 -5.11 11.28
N THR A 15 -20.58 -6.39 11.36
CA THR A 15 -20.73 -7.23 12.56
C THR A 15 -19.48 -8.00 12.95
N THR A 16 -18.38 -7.77 12.23
CA THR A 16 -17.13 -8.50 12.40
C THR A 16 -15.92 -7.57 12.36
N ALA A 17 -14.84 -8.00 12.99
CA ALA A 17 -13.54 -7.33 12.92
C ALA A 17 -12.43 -8.36 13.03
N THR A 18 -11.22 -7.98 12.64
CA THR A 18 -10.03 -8.81 12.80
C THR A 18 -8.96 -8.03 13.56
N VAL A 19 -8.35 -8.65 14.57
CA VAL A 19 -7.24 -8.04 15.33
C VAL A 19 -5.99 -8.91 15.20
N TRP A 20 -4.93 -8.33 14.63
CA TRP A 20 -3.63 -8.99 14.49
C TRP A 20 -2.74 -8.68 15.70
N VAL A 21 -2.00 -9.67 16.18
CA VAL A 21 -0.99 -9.51 17.25
C VAL A 21 0.23 -10.41 17.04
N GLN A 22 1.36 -10.03 17.63
CA GLN A 22 2.54 -10.88 17.81
C GLN A 22 2.85 -11.04 19.30
N THR A 23 3.09 -12.27 19.76
CA THR A 23 3.42 -12.59 21.16
C THR A 23 4.85 -13.14 21.30
N ASP A 24 5.40 -13.07 22.51
CA ASP A 24 6.76 -13.55 22.82
C ASP A 24 6.88 -15.07 22.82
N THR A 25 5.77 -15.77 23.06
CA THR A 25 5.67 -17.22 23.18
C THR A 25 4.32 -17.68 22.64
N SER A 26 4.16 -18.99 22.43
CA SER A 26 2.88 -19.55 22.02
C SER A 26 1.81 -19.31 23.10
N ALA A 27 0.80 -18.50 22.79
CA ALA A 27 -0.23 -18.06 23.74
C ALA A 27 -1.64 -18.17 23.15
N ASP A 28 -2.65 -18.15 24.01
CA ASP A 28 -4.03 -17.90 23.60
C ASP A 28 -4.32 -16.40 23.68
N VAL A 29 -4.84 -15.84 22.60
CA VAL A 29 -5.16 -14.41 22.51
C VAL A 29 -6.67 -14.25 22.51
N GLU A 30 -7.17 -13.35 23.34
CA GLU A 30 -8.61 -13.06 23.46
C GLU A 30 -8.89 -11.56 23.25
N VAL A 31 -9.91 -11.27 22.45
CA VAL A 31 -10.46 -9.94 22.20
C VAL A 31 -11.99 -10.04 22.22
N LEU A 32 -12.64 -9.27 23.11
CA LEU A 32 -14.11 -9.24 23.25
C LEU A 32 -14.74 -10.65 23.38
N GLY A 33 -14.09 -11.55 24.11
CA GLY A 33 -14.54 -12.94 24.32
C GLY A 33 -14.28 -13.91 23.16
N CYS A 34 -13.75 -13.41 22.03
CA CYS A 34 -13.31 -14.23 20.91
C CYS A 34 -11.84 -14.62 21.10
N ARG A 35 -11.52 -15.92 20.98
CA ARG A 35 -10.19 -16.48 21.30
C ARG A 35 -9.54 -17.16 20.11
N THR A 36 -8.23 -17.01 19.97
CA THR A 36 -7.43 -17.68 18.93
C THR A 36 -6.06 -18.06 19.50
N ARG A 37 -5.62 -19.29 19.22
CA ARG A 37 -4.28 -19.76 19.56
C ARG A 37 -3.27 -19.20 18.57
N THR A 38 -2.09 -18.80 19.03
CA THR A 38 -1.06 -18.33 18.11
C THR A 38 -0.48 -19.47 17.24
N PHE A 39 -0.18 -19.16 15.98
CA PHE A 39 0.63 -20.01 15.10
C PHE A 39 2.09 -19.52 15.11
N GLU A 40 3.04 -20.42 14.82
CA GLU A 40 4.47 -20.13 14.89
C GLU A 40 5.10 -20.05 13.49
N VAL A 41 5.88 -19.01 13.22
CA VAL A 41 6.69 -18.86 11.99
C VAL A 41 8.12 -18.49 12.37
N GLN A 42 9.10 -19.36 12.12
CA GLN A 42 10.50 -19.17 12.52
C GLN A 42 10.67 -18.75 13.98
N GLY A 43 9.98 -19.44 14.90
CA GLY A 43 10.01 -19.13 16.34
C GLY A 43 9.31 -17.84 16.77
N CYS A 44 8.61 -17.16 15.86
CA CYS A 44 7.78 -15.99 16.17
C CYS A 44 6.30 -16.40 16.22
N HIS A 45 5.54 -15.89 17.18
CA HIS A 45 4.16 -16.33 17.42
C HIS A 45 3.16 -15.23 17.07
N TYR A 46 2.17 -15.56 16.24
CA TYR A 46 1.19 -14.61 15.71
C TYR A 46 -0.23 -15.10 15.94
N ALA A 47 -1.16 -14.19 16.14
CA ALA A 47 -2.60 -14.50 16.09
C ALA A 47 -3.33 -13.43 15.30
N LEU A 48 -4.33 -13.90 14.56
CA LEU A 48 -5.30 -13.07 13.85
C LEU A 48 -6.67 -13.41 14.44
N VAL A 49 -7.15 -12.62 15.40
CA VAL A 49 -8.35 -12.92 16.18
C VAL A 49 -9.59 -12.41 15.42
N PRO A 50 -10.45 -13.30 14.89
CA PRO A 50 -11.73 -12.90 14.30
C PRO A 50 -12.71 -12.58 15.43
N VAL A 51 -13.13 -11.33 15.49
CA VAL A 51 -14.17 -10.85 16.40
C VAL A 51 -15.50 -10.87 15.65
N SER A 52 -16.51 -11.47 16.25
CA SER A 52 -17.86 -11.58 15.67
C SER A 52 -18.92 -11.12 16.65
N GLY A 53 -20.16 -10.92 16.15
CA GLY A 53 -21.28 -10.50 17.00
C GLY A 53 -21.25 -9.02 17.40
N LEU A 54 -20.51 -8.19 16.64
CA LEU A 54 -20.50 -6.75 16.85
C LEU A 54 -21.82 -6.14 16.38
N THR A 55 -22.25 -5.07 17.04
CA THR A 55 -23.43 -4.29 16.63
C THR A 55 -23.04 -3.36 15.48
N PRO A 56 -23.79 -3.30 14.36
CA PRO A 56 -23.56 -2.30 13.32
C PRO A 56 -23.67 -0.87 13.82
N ASP A 57 -23.00 0.07 13.15
CA ASP A 57 -22.98 1.50 13.50
C ASP A 57 -22.60 1.78 14.97
N SER A 58 -21.61 1.06 15.50
CA SER A 58 -21.22 1.19 16.90
C SER A 58 -19.72 1.37 17.10
N THR A 59 -19.36 1.97 18.24
CA THR A 59 -17.98 2.14 18.69
C THR A 59 -17.80 1.32 19.95
N ILE A 60 -16.95 0.29 19.89
CA ILE A 60 -16.79 -0.69 20.97
C ILE A 60 -15.34 -0.63 21.45
N PRO A 61 -15.07 -0.19 22.68
CA PRO A 61 -13.72 -0.29 23.24
C PRO A 61 -13.34 -1.76 23.44
N TYR A 62 -12.08 -2.09 23.22
CA TYR A 62 -11.60 -3.45 23.39
C TYR A 62 -10.26 -3.50 24.12
N GLU A 63 -9.99 -4.67 24.70
CA GLU A 63 -8.72 -5.03 25.31
C GLU A 63 -8.18 -6.28 24.63
N VAL A 64 -6.85 -6.47 24.69
CA VAL A 64 -6.21 -7.72 24.27
C VAL A 64 -5.72 -8.44 25.51
N HIS A 65 -6.16 -9.69 25.68
CA HIS A 65 -5.71 -10.57 26.74
C HIS A 65 -4.86 -11.70 26.15
N VAL A 66 -3.69 -11.95 26.73
CA VAL A 66 -2.79 -13.04 26.36
C VAL A 66 -2.73 -14.00 27.55
N ASP A 67 -3.19 -15.23 27.36
CA ASP A 67 -3.36 -16.24 28.41
C ASP A 67 -4.16 -15.72 29.63
N GLY A 68 -5.16 -14.87 29.38
CA GLY A 68 -6.01 -14.26 30.41
C GLY A 68 -5.39 -13.05 31.13
N ILE A 69 -4.20 -12.60 30.72
CA ILE A 69 -3.56 -11.39 31.22
C ILE A 69 -3.81 -10.25 30.23
N ARG A 70 -4.40 -9.14 30.69
CA ARG A 70 -4.56 -7.95 29.85
C ARG A 70 -3.18 -7.39 29.47
N CYS A 71 -2.88 -7.37 28.17
CA CYS A 71 -1.64 -6.82 27.61
C CYS A 71 -1.86 -5.54 26.80
N TRP A 72 -3.10 -5.23 26.42
CA TRP A 72 -3.45 -3.99 25.74
C TRP A 72 -4.81 -3.47 26.23
N PRO A 73 -4.98 -2.14 26.43
CA PRO A 73 -3.95 -1.11 26.38
C PRO A 73 -2.86 -1.31 27.44
N GLU A 74 -1.66 -0.79 27.20
CA GLU A 74 -0.58 -0.78 28.19
C GLU A 74 -1.01 0.03 29.42
N ALA A 75 -0.61 -0.40 30.62
CA ALA A 75 -1.16 0.13 31.88
C ALA A 75 -0.98 1.65 32.05
N ASP A 76 0.14 2.19 31.57
CA ASP A 76 0.51 3.60 31.70
C ASP A 76 0.47 4.35 30.34
N THR A 77 -0.32 3.84 29.38
CA THR A 77 -0.42 4.48 28.06
C THR A 77 -1.04 5.88 28.17
N PRO A 78 -0.45 6.91 27.52
CA PRO A 78 -1.07 8.23 27.44
C PRO A 78 -2.19 8.28 26.40
N PHE A 79 -2.32 7.24 25.57
CA PHE A 79 -3.28 7.21 24.47
C PHE A 79 -4.68 6.78 24.92
N PRO A 80 -5.75 7.26 24.25
CA PRO A 80 -7.11 6.80 24.51
C PRO A 80 -7.28 5.28 24.32
N PRO A 81 -8.31 4.66 24.94
CA PRO A 81 -8.64 3.27 24.67
C PRO A 81 -8.86 2.99 23.19
N SER A 82 -8.31 1.89 22.69
CA SER A 82 -8.56 1.42 21.34
C SER A 82 -10.01 0.99 21.17
N VAL A 83 -10.59 1.31 20.02
CA VAL A 83 -11.97 0.98 19.69
C VAL A 83 -12.07 0.25 18.37
N ILE A 84 -13.07 -0.61 18.25
CA ILE A 84 -13.55 -1.14 16.97
C ILE A 84 -14.78 -0.32 16.58
N ARG A 85 -14.74 0.29 15.40
CA ARG A 85 -15.84 1.09 14.83
C ARG A 85 -16.46 0.34 13.67
N THR A 86 -17.62 -0.28 13.90
CA THR A 86 -18.36 -0.98 12.86
C THR A 86 -19.11 -0.01 11.96
N ARG A 87 -19.35 -0.45 10.72
CA ARG A 87 -20.21 0.26 9.77
C ARG A 87 -21.63 -0.29 9.83
N GLY A 88 -22.56 0.38 9.16
CA GLY A 88 -23.95 -0.03 9.08
C GLY A 88 -24.80 0.99 8.33
N PRO A 89 -26.14 0.83 8.32
CA PRO A 89 -27.04 1.69 7.57
C PRO A 89 -26.92 3.20 7.88
N ALA A 90 -26.60 3.57 9.12
CA ALA A 90 -26.50 4.98 9.52
C ALA A 90 -25.19 5.65 9.09
N THR A 91 -24.16 4.87 8.78
CA THR A 91 -22.85 5.35 8.34
C THR A 91 -22.52 4.98 6.89
N ALA A 92 -23.43 4.27 6.20
CA ALA A 92 -23.22 3.78 4.84
C ALA A 92 -22.95 4.89 3.82
N ASP A 93 -23.48 6.09 4.04
CA ASP A 93 -23.35 7.23 3.13
C ASP A 93 -22.11 8.11 3.39
N ARG A 94 -21.32 7.85 4.42
CA ARG A 94 -20.11 8.63 4.74
C ARG A 94 -18.87 7.78 4.70
N LEU A 95 -17.76 8.36 4.27
CA LEU A 95 -16.45 7.72 4.34
C LEU A 95 -15.38 8.76 4.63
N LYS A 96 -14.53 8.50 5.62
CA LYS A 96 -13.26 9.22 5.80
C LYS A 96 -12.12 8.21 5.79
N VAL A 97 -11.26 8.23 4.78
CA VAL A 97 -10.06 7.40 4.76
C VAL A 97 -8.82 8.27 4.74
N ILE A 98 -7.81 7.88 5.52
CA ILE A 98 -6.48 8.47 5.42
C ILE A 98 -5.56 7.53 4.66
N PHE A 99 -4.68 8.07 3.84
CA PHE A 99 -3.79 7.25 3.02
C PHE A 99 -2.42 7.89 2.79
N GLY A 100 -1.43 7.04 2.55
CA GLY A 100 -0.06 7.43 2.26
C GLY A 100 0.86 6.23 2.05
N SER A 101 2.13 6.52 1.76
CA SER A 101 3.19 5.55 1.47
C SER A 101 4.56 6.11 1.87
N CYS A 102 5.61 5.31 1.73
CA CYS A 102 6.99 5.73 1.94
C CYS A 102 7.20 6.32 3.35
N ARG A 103 6.83 5.55 4.37
CA ARG A 103 7.04 5.93 5.78
C ARG A 103 8.33 5.29 6.29
N TYR A 104 9.42 6.03 6.18
CA TYR A 104 10.67 5.64 6.82
C TYR A 104 10.51 5.72 8.35
N PRO A 105 10.95 4.75 9.16
CA PRO A 105 10.78 4.83 10.61
C PRO A 105 11.73 5.85 11.24
N LYS A 106 11.39 6.36 12.44
CA LYS A 106 12.28 7.19 13.27
C LYS A 106 13.61 6.48 13.47
N THR A 107 14.72 7.19 13.30
CA THR A 107 16.05 6.55 13.21
C THR A 107 16.86 6.63 14.49
N GLY A 108 16.50 7.55 15.39
CA GLY A 108 17.25 7.86 16.61
C GLY A 108 18.58 8.58 16.31
N ASP A 109 18.83 8.94 15.05
CA ASP A 109 19.96 9.78 14.63
C ASP A 109 19.45 11.19 14.34
N ALA A 110 19.81 12.13 15.20
CA ALA A 110 19.29 13.50 15.15
C ALA A 110 19.49 14.19 13.79
N LYS A 111 20.60 13.91 13.09
CA LYS A 111 20.87 14.55 11.79
C LYS A 111 20.02 13.94 10.67
N LEU A 112 19.79 12.63 10.73
CA LEU A 112 18.91 11.96 9.78
C LEU A 112 17.45 12.30 10.04
N ASP A 113 17.03 12.31 11.30
CA ASP A 113 15.66 12.69 11.69
C ASP A 113 15.36 14.17 11.34
N GLU A 114 16.31 15.10 11.55
CA GLU A 114 16.18 16.50 11.09
C GLU A 114 15.98 16.60 9.57
N LYS A 115 16.64 15.72 8.81
CA LYS A 115 16.56 15.67 7.35
C LYS A 115 15.25 15.05 6.86
N LEU A 116 14.75 14.02 7.56
CA LEU A 116 13.47 13.36 7.27
C LEU A 116 12.31 14.29 7.60
N GLY A 117 12.42 15.12 8.64
CA GLY A 117 11.35 15.97 9.13
C GLY A 117 10.41 15.23 10.08
N LEU A 118 9.26 15.83 10.39
CA LEU A 118 8.25 15.18 11.23
C LEU A 118 7.45 14.15 10.44
N ASP A 119 7.15 13.02 11.07
CA ASP A 119 6.30 11.99 10.51
C ASP A 119 4.83 12.44 10.48
N ALA A 120 4.26 12.53 9.27
CA ALA A 120 2.89 13.02 9.11
C ALA A 120 1.84 12.09 9.73
N LEU A 121 2.11 10.79 9.82
CA LEU A 121 1.19 9.83 10.44
C LEU A 121 1.25 9.90 11.97
N ASP A 122 2.43 10.18 12.55
CA ASP A 122 2.56 10.41 13.99
C ASP A 122 1.84 11.68 14.43
N CYS A 123 2.00 12.77 13.66
CA CYS A 123 1.25 14.01 13.88
C CYS A 123 -0.26 13.76 13.78
N TYR A 124 -0.69 12.95 12.81
CA TYR A 124 -2.10 12.57 12.67
C TYR A 124 -2.61 11.76 13.87
N ALA A 125 -1.84 10.75 14.30
CA ALA A 125 -2.15 9.94 15.47
C ALA A 125 -2.28 10.81 16.72
N THR A 126 -1.32 11.72 16.94
CA THR A 126 -1.33 12.68 18.05
C THR A 126 -2.60 13.54 18.03
N ARG A 127 -2.98 14.10 16.87
CA ARG A 127 -4.23 14.86 16.72
C ARG A 127 -5.46 14.04 17.11
N LEU A 128 -5.53 12.77 16.72
CA LEU A 128 -6.67 11.91 17.05
C LEU A 128 -6.84 11.69 18.55
N THR A 129 -5.77 11.74 19.35
CA THR A 129 -5.87 11.57 20.81
C THR A 129 -6.74 12.63 21.50
N SER A 130 -6.89 13.80 20.87
CA SER A 130 -7.71 14.91 21.37
C SER A 130 -8.99 15.14 20.56
N SER A 131 -9.17 14.42 19.45
CA SER A 131 -10.32 14.54 18.57
C SER A 131 -11.48 13.64 19.01
N PRO A 132 -12.75 14.07 18.87
CA PRO A 132 -13.91 13.20 19.09
C PRO A 132 -13.86 11.95 18.20
N VAL A 133 -14.22 10.79 18.76
CA VAL A 133 -14.12 9.47 18.07
C VAL A 133 -14.99 9.40 16.82
N ASP A 134 -16.09 10.13 16.77
CA ASP A 134 -16.99 10.22 15.61
C ASP A 134 -16.40 11.03 14.43
N GLU A 135 -15.32 11.78 14.65
CA GLU A 135 -14.55 12.49 13.62
C GLU A 135 -13.32 11.70 13.13
N TRP A 136 -13.00 10.57 13.79
CA TRP A 136 -11.86 9.74 13.40
C TRP A 136 -12.06 9.13 12.01
N PRO A 137 -10.99 8.88 11.25
CA PRO A 137 -11.08 8.14 10.00
C PRO A 137 -11.74 6.77 10.18
N ASP A 138 -12.45 6.33 9.16
CA ASP A 138 -13.05 5.00 9.10
C ASP A 138 -12.03 3.93 8.68
N ALA A 139 -10.95 4.31 7.97
CA ALA A 139 -9.85 3.41 7.63
C ALA A 139 -8.52 4.16 7.37
N LEU A 140 -7.42 3.44 7.55
CA LEU A 140 -6.06 3.82 7.15
C LEU A 140 -5.61 2.92 5.98
N LEU A 141 -5.18 3.53 4.88
CA LEU A 141 -4.70 2.83 3.69
C LEU A 141 -3.21 3.09 3.48
N LEU A 142 -2.37 2.08 3.68
CA LEU A 142 -0.92 2.17 3.42
C LEU A 142 -0.59 1.56 2.06
N LEU A 143 -0.04 2.39 1.17
CA LEU A 143 0.08 2.13 -0.26
C LEU A 143 1.53 1.86 -0.69
N GLY A 144 2.25 1.08 0.10
CA GLY A 144 3.65 0.73 -0.14
C GLY A 144 4.64 1.25 0.90
N ASP A 145 5.81 0.62 0.95
CA ASP A 145 6.97 0.98 1.77
C ASP A 145 6.66 1.13 3.25
N GLN A 146 6.06 0.09 3.84
CA GLN A 146 5.86 0.04 5.30
C GLN A 146 7.16 -0.31 6.04
N VAL A 147 8.05 -1.05 5.37
CA VAL A 147 9.41 -1.33 5.80
C VAL A 147 10.38 -1.07 4.66
N TYR A 148 11.65 -0.79 5.01
CA TYR A 148 12.74 -0.65 4.06
C TYR A 148 13.74 -1.78 4.30
N ALA A 149 13.74 -2.78 3.41
CA ALA A 149 14.52 -4.00 3.55
C ALA A 149 15.99 -3.84 3.12
N ASP A 150 16.28 -2.78 2.37
CA ASP A 150 17.55 -2.47 1.72
C ASP A 150 18.10 -1.09 2.08
N GLU A 151 17.23 -0.14 2.45
CA GLU A 151 17.64 1.15 3.01
C GLU A 151 17.51 1.18 4.54
N LEU A 152 18.32 0.38 5.24
CA LEU A 152 18.19 0.23 6.69
C LEU A 152 18.56 1.48 7.49
N THR A 153 17.78 1.76 8.53
CA THR A 153 18.13 2.77 9.54
C THR A 153 19.48 2.43 10.18
N PRO A 154 20.22 3.43 10.72
CA PRO A 154 21.46 3.17 11.44
C PRO A 154 21.29 2.15 12.58
N GLU A 155 20.16 2.16 13.27
CA GLU A 155 19.82 1.19 14.31
C GLU A 155 19.62 -0.22 13.75
N ALA A 156 18.75 -0.37 12.74
CA ALA A 156 18.50 -1.66 12.09
C ALA A 156 19.78 -2.26 11.52
N ARG A 157 20.65 -1.43 10.91
CA ARG A 157 21.97 -1.84 10.40
C ARG A 157 22.90 -2.34 11.52
N ARG A 158 22.95 -1.65 12.67
CA ARG A 158 23.74 -2.10 13.84
C ARG A 158 23.25 -3.44 14.38
N HIS A 159 21.94 -3.59 14.52
CA HIS A 159 21.32 -4.83 14.99
C HIS A 159 21.58 -6.00 14.05
N LEU A 160 21.44 -5.76 12.74
CA LEU A 160 21.75 -6.73 11.70
C LEU A 160 23.21 -7.18 11.75
N ALA A 161 24.15 -6.22 11.83
CA ALA A 161 25.58 -6.51 11.93
C ALA A 161 25.92 -7.33 13.19
N GLY A 162 25.30 -7.02 14.33
CA GLY A 162 25.46 -7.78 15.58
C GLY A 162 25.00 -9.23 15.47
N ARG A 163 23.87 -9.48 14.81
CA ARG A 163 23.33 -10.83 14.55
C ARG A 163 24.18 -11.63 13.55
N ARG A 164 24.86 -10.98 12.61
CA ARG A 164 25.66 -11.62 11.54
C ARG A 164 27.14 -11.83 11.89
N SER A 165 27.50 -11.84 13.19
CA SER A 165 28.89 -11.91 13.69
C SER A 165 29.73 -13.11 13.23
N SER A 166 29.12 -14.15 12.63
CA SER A 166 29.87 -15.26 12.03
C SER A 166 30.42 -14.91 10.62
N ARG A 167 31.70 -15.17 10.36
CA ARG A 167 32.34 -14.97 9.03
C ARG A 167 31.62 -15.71 7.90
N ARG A 168 30.95 -16.83 8.21
CA ARG A 168 30.28 -17.69 7.22
C ARG A 168 28.93 -17.11 6.76
N SER A 169 28.20 -16.42 7.63
CA SER A 169 26.97 -15.69 7.28
C SER A 169 27.28 -14.35 6.60
N ALA A 170 28.33 -13.65 7.04
CA ALA A 170 28.70 -12.33 6.52
C ALA A 170 29.17 -12.35 5.05
N ASN A 171 29.90 -13.39 4.62
CA ASN A 171 30.45 -13.45 3.25
C ASN A 171 29.43 -13.88 2.17
N ARG A 172 28.19 -14.21 2.53
CA ARG A 172 27.17 -14.72 1.59
C ARG A 172 25.93 -13.84 1.47
N ARG A 173 25.83 -12.76 2.25
CA ARG A 173 24.67 -11.87 2.31
C ARG A 173 25.12 -10.40 2.18
N PRO A 174 24.31 -9.52 1.59
CA PRO A 174 24.59 -8.10 1.53
C PRO A 174 24.68 -7.51 2.95
N PRO A 175 25.68 -6.69 3.28
CA PRO A 175 25.96 -6.28 4.66
C PRO A 175 24.88 -5.38 5.27
N ASP A 176 24.13 -4.66 4.45
CA ASP A 176 23.14 -3.66 4.83
C ASP A 176 21.75 -3.90 4.26
N GLU A 177 21.43 -5.14 3.88
CA GLU A 177 20.08 -5.53 3.46
C GLU A 177 19.62 -6.79 4.24
N VAL A 178 18.32 -6.89 4.51
CA VAL A 178 17.73 -8.06 5.19
C VAL A 178 17.51 -9.23 4.22
N VAL A 179 17.61 -10.45 4.75
CA VAL A 179 17.56 -11.70 3.97
C VAL A 179 16.73 -12.80 4.64
N SER A 180 16.62 -12.83 5.98
CA SER A 180 15.82 -13.85 6.67
C SER A 180 14.56 -13.31 7.31
N PHE A 181 13.58 -14.18 7.56
CA PHE A 181 12.29 -13.79 8.17
C PHE A 181 12.49 -13.12 9.54
N SER A 182 13.41 -13.62 10.37
CA SER A 182 13.74 -12.98 11.66
C SER A 182 14.44 -11.61 11.53
N GLU A 183 15.00 -11.27 10.36
CA GLU A 183 15.53 -9.93 10.08
C GLU A 183 14.36 -9.01 9.66
N TYR A 184 13.42 -9.50 8.86
CA TYR A 184 12.16 -8.82 8.54
C TYR A 184 11.28 -8.55 9.77
N GLU A 185 11.14 -9.53 10.68
CA GLU A 185 10.45 -9.36 11.96
C GLU A 185 11.00 -8.16 12.75
N GLY A 186 12.32 -8.00 12.73
CA GLY A 186 12.99 -6.86 13.35
C GLY A 186 12.61 -5.52 12.71
N LEU A 187 12.44 -5.48 11.39
CA LEU A 187 11.97 -4.28 10.68
C LEU A 187 10.55 -3.91 11.10
N TYR A 188 9.62 -4.87 11.07
CA TYR A 188 8.24 -4.64 11.48
C TYR A 188 8.14 -4.20 12.94
N ARG A 189 8.90 -4.82 13.84
CA ARG A 189 8.96 -4.37 15.24
C ARG A 189 9.48 -2.96 15.41
N HIS A 190 10.43 -2.54 14.60
CA HIS A 190 10.95 -1.17 14.62
C HIS A 190 9.92 -0.18 14.07
N THR A 191 9.31 -0.46 12.92
CA THR A 191 8.37 0.49 12.27
C THR A 191 7.03 0.60 13.00
N TRP A 192 6.47 -0.51 13.49
CA TRP A 192 5.15 -0.54 14.15
C TRP A 192 5.23 -0.47 15.67
N GLY A 193 6.43 -0.55 16.25
CA GLY A 193 6.65 -0.41 17.68
C GLY A 193 6.65 1.03 18.18
N ASP A 194 6.70 2.00 17.27
CA ASP A 194 6.56 3.43 17.54
C ASP A 194 5.21 3.71 18.24
N PRO A 195 5.16 4.34 19.43
CA PRO A 195 3.94 4.40 20.25
C PRO A 195 2.73 5.01 19.53
N GLU A 196 2.92 6.11 18.81
CA GLU A 196 1.87 6.78 18.03
C GLU A 196 1.31 5.86 16.93
N ILE A 197 2.20 5.16 16.23
CA ILE A 197 1.85 4.21 15.17
C ILE A 197 1.16 2.98 15.72
N ARG A 198 1.70 2.40 16.79
CA ARG A 198 1.13 1.24 17.45
C ARG A 198 -0.29 1.54 17.91
N TRP A 199 -0.52 2.73 18.45
CA TRP A 199 -1.84 3.17 18.86
C TRP A 199 -2.78 3.43 17.68
N ILE A 200 -2.38 4.18 16.64
CA ILE A 200 -3.29 4.44 15.51
C ILE A 200 -3.66 3.14 14.77
N LEU A 201 -2.70 2.23 14.61
CA LEU A 201 -2.92 0.89 14.06
C LEU A 201 -3.87 0.06 14.92
N SER A 202 -3.91 0.26 16.24
CA SER A 202 -4.82 -0.46 17.13
C SER A 202 -6.28 -0.05 17.00
N THR A 203 -6.58 1.12 16.42
CA THR A 203 -7.94 1.68 16.47
C THR A 203 -8.51 2.08 15.12
N LEU A 204 -7.68 2.21 14.09
CA LEU A 204 -8.14 2.40 12.72
C LEU A 204 -8.04 1.08 11.95
N PRO A 205 -9.12 0.62 11.30
CA PRO A 205 -9.05 -0.47 10.33
C PRO A 205 -7.99 -0.16 9.28
N THR A 206 -6.95 -0.99 9.20
CA THR A 206 -5.78 -0.71 8.37
C THR A 206 -5.68 -1.70 7.21
N ALA A 207 -5.74 -1.19 5.99
CA ALA A 207 -5.49 -1.92 4.75
C ALA A 207 -4.07 -1.62 4.27
N MET A 208 -3.34 -2.63 3.79
CA MET A 208 -1.94 -2.46 3.38
C MET A 208 -1.65 -3.19 2.07
N ILE A 209 -0.85 -2.56 1.21
CA ILE A 209 -0.15 -3.20 0.10
C ILE A 209 1.32 -2.79 0.18
N PHE A 210 2.22 -3.73 -0.07
CA PHE A 210 3.67 -3.49 -0.17
C PHE A 210 4.06 -2.68 -1.41
N ASP A 211 5.27 -2.13 -1.39
CA ASP A 211 6.00 -1.73 -2.58
C ASP A 211 7.31 -2.54 -2.71
N ASP A 212 8.24 -2.07 -3.54
CA ASP A 212 9.55 -2.68 -3.67
C ASP A 212 10.41 -2.62 -2.42
N HIS A 213 10.47 -1.52 -1.65
CA HIS A 213 11.34 -1.50 -0.46
C HIS A 213 10.92 -2.51 0.62
N ASP A 214 9.67 -2.99 0.60
CA ASP A 214 9.27 -4.14 1.43
C ASP A 214 10.03 -5.43 1.06
N ILE A 215 10.50 -5.56 -0.18
CA ILE A 215 11.36 -6.65 -0.64
C ILE A 215 12.78 -6.16 -0.86
N ARG A 216 13.01 -5.32 -1.85
CA ARG A 216 14.26 -4.64 -2.24
C ARG A 216 13.92 -3.63 -3.35
N ASP A 217 14.56 -2.46 -3.36
CA ASP A 217 14.54 -1.50 -4.46
C ASP A 217 14.67 -2.17 -5.83
N ASP A 218 13.88 -1.67 -6.80
CA ASP A 218 13.69 -2.21 -8.14
C ASP A 218 13.05 -3.61 -8.22
N TRP A 219 12.38 -4.07 -7.15
CA TRP A 219 11.81 -5.41 -7.17
C TRP A 219 10.80 -5.60 -8.31
N ASN A 220 11.13 -6.57 -9.18
CA ASN A 220 10.41 -6.89 -10.40
C ASN A 220 10.34 -5.73 -11.42
N THR A 221 11.38 -4.90 -11.52
CA THR A 221 11.47 -3.85 -12.57
C THR A 221 11.54 -4.44 -13.98
N SER A 222 12.23 -5.57 -14.17
CA SER A 222 12.33 -6.23 -15.48
C SER A 222 12.80 -7.68 -15.42
N ALA A 223 12.64 -8.39 -16.54
CA ALA A 223 13.14 -9.76 -16.71
C ALA A 223 14.67 -9.87 -16.54
N THR A 224 15.42 -8.87 -17.04
CA THR A 224 16.88 -8.83 -16.90
C THR A 224 17.27 -8.63 -15.44
N TRP A 225 16.64 -7.67 -14.76
CA TRP A 225 16.84 -7.46 -13.32
C TRP A 225 16.52 -8.74 -12.54
N ARG A 226 15.40 -9.40 -12.86
CA ARG A 226 14.98 -10.66 -12.22
C ARG A 226 15.99 -11.78 -12.46
N ALA A 227 16.54 -11.91 -13.67
CA ALA A 227 17.57 -12.91 -13.96
C ALA A 227 18.87 -12.65 -13.18
N ASP A 228 19.29 -11.38 -13.11
CA ASP A 228 20.51 -10.97 -12.41
C ASP A 228 20.39 -11.19 -10.90
N ILE A 229 19.30 -10.73 -10.27
CA ILE A 229 19.10 -10.89 -8.84
C ILE A 229 18.90 -12.36 -8.44
N ASN A 230 18.27 -13.18 -9.29
CA ASN A 230 18.13 -14.62 -9.03
C ASN A 230 19.46 -15.38 -9.04
N ALA A 231 20.51 -14.81 -9.63
CA ALA A 231 21.86 -15.39 -9.58
C ALA A 231 22.55 -15.15 -8.21
N GLU A 232 22.05 -14.22 -7.40
CA GLU A 232 22.60 -13.92 -6.09
C GLU A 232 22.33 -15.08 -5.10
N PRO A 233 23.35 -15.54 -4.35
CA PRO A 233 23.25 -16.73 -3.51
C PRO A 233 22.31 -16.57 -2.30
N TRP A 234 21.91 -15.33 -1.98
CA TRP A 234 21.03 -14.98 -0.87
C TRP A 234 19.61 -14.63 -1.31
N TRP A 235 19.37 -14.40 -2.60
CA TRP A 235 18.08 -13.88 -3.08
C TRP A 235 16.92 -14.81 -2.79
N ARG A 236 17.11 -16.13 -3.00
CA ARG A 236 16.06 -17.13 -2.70
C ARG A 236 15.62 -17.10 -1.23
N ASP A 237 16.55 -16.89 -0.31
CA ASP A 237 16.21 -16.76 1.11
C ASP A 237 15.42 -15.47 1.36
N ARG A 238 15.86 -14.36 0.75
CA ARG A 238 15.21 -13.05 0.90
C ARG A 238 13.80 -13.03 0.34
N ILE A 239 13.59 -13.49 -0.90
CA ILE A 239 12.27 -13.43 -1.52
C ILE A 239 11.26 -14.28 -0.74
N ARG A 240 11.68 -15.46 -0.24
CA ARG A 240 10.86 -16.27 0.67
C ARG A 240 10.53 -15.53 1.96
N ALA A 241 11.54 -14.91 2.58
CA ALA A 241 11.40 -14.17 3.83
C ALA A 241 10.49 -12.94 3.69
N GLY A 242 10.72 -12.11 2.66
CA GLY A 242 9.99 -10.88 2.42
C GLY A 242 8.52 -11.13 2.07
N LEU A 243 8.24 -12.05 1.14
CA LEU A 243 6.86 -12.43 0.80
C LEU A 243 6.17 -13.14 1.96
N GLY A 244 6.89 -14.00 2.70
CA GLY A 244 6.38 -14.63 3.91
C GLY A 244 6.04 -13.61 5.00
N SER A 245 6.89 -12.61 5.22
CA SER A 245 6.61 -11.54 6.17
C SER A 245 5.48 -10.63 5.70
N TYR A 246 5.42 -10.27 4.42
CA TYR A 246 4.29 -9.53 3.87
C TYR A 246 2.97 -10.28 4.09
N TRP A 247 2.96 -11.60 3.86
CA TRP A 247 1.77 -12.41 4.10
C TRP A 247 1.31 -12.38 5.56
N VAL A 248 2.23 -12.60 6.51
CA VAL A 248 1.93 -12.65 7.96
C VAL A 248 1.55 -11.28 8.52
N TYR A 249 2.31 -10.23 8.21
CA TYR A 249 2.15 -8.91 8.81
C TYR A 249 1.05 -8.10 8.11
N GLN A 250 0.96 -8.17 6.78
CA GLN A 250 0.11 -7.27 6.01
C GLN A 250 -1.08 -8.00 5.35
N HIS A 251 -0.84 -9.01 4.52
CA HIS A 251 -1.89 -9.57 3.65
C HIS A 251 -3.01 -10.26 4.41
N LEU A 252 -2.69 -11.12 5.40
CA LEU A 252 -3.70 -11.83 6.19
C LEU A 252 -4.73 -10.87 6.81
N GLY A 253 -4.26 -9.71 7.28
CA GLY A 253 -5.11 -8.69 7.85
C GLY A 253 -5.92 -7.88 6.83
N ASN A 254 -5.73 -8.07 5.53
CA ASN A 254 -6.59 -7.46 4.52
C ASN A 254 -7.83 -8.32 4.23
N LEU A 255 -7.80 -9.61 4.56
CA LEU A 255 -8.90 -10.51 4.30
C LEU A 255 -9.98 -10.39 5.38
N SER A 256 -11.24 -10.44 4.96
CA SER A 256 -12.38 -10.57 5.88
C SER A 256 -12.33 -11.91 6.62
N PRO A 257 -12.98 -12.03 7.80
CA PRO A 257 -13.08 -13.31 8.50
C PRO A 257 -13.58 -14.47 7.62
N SER A 258 -14.57 -14.22 6.74
CA SER A 258 -15.06 -15.23 5.80
C SER A 258 -14.05 -15.61 4.72
N GLU A 259 -13.23 -14.67 4.24
CA GLU A 259 -12.16 -14.97 3.30
C GLU A 259 -11.05 -15.78 3.95
N LEU A 260 -10.69 -15.47 5.21
CA LEU A 260 -9.72 -16.23 5.98
C LEU A 260 -10.20 -17.67 6.23
N GLU A 261 -11.47 -17.87 6.55
CA GLU A 261 -12.07 -19.21 6.67
C GLU A 261 -11.98 -20.01 5.35
N ALA A 262 -12.10 -19.32 4.21
CA ALA A 262 -12.01 -19.92 2.89
C ALA A 262 -10.56 -20.06 2.35
N ASP A 263 -9.58 -19.39 2.96
CA ASP A 263 -8.20 -19.36 2.48
C ASP A 263 -7.46 -20.69 2.78
N PRO A 264 -7.12 -21.49 1.77
CA PRO A 264 -6.57 -22.82 1.99
C PRO A 264 -5.16 -22.82 2.58
N ASP A 265 -4.39 -21.74 2.40
CA ASP A 265 -3.02 -21.67 2.92
C ASP A 265 -3.03 -21.21 4.38
N TYR A 266 -3.91 -20.28 4.75
CA TYR A 266 -4.17 -19.92 6.14
C TYR A 266 -4.69 -21.11 6.94
N GLN A 267 -5.65 -21.89 6.40
CA GLN A 267 -6.15 -23.08 7.08
C GLN A 267 -5.06 -24.14 7.31
N LYS A 268 -4.11 -24.32 6.37
CA LYS A 268 -2.95 -25.21 6.57
C LYS A 268 -2.03 -24.71 7.68
N VAL A 269 -1.79 -23.40 7.75
CA VAL A 269 -0.97 -22.78 8.80
C VAL A 269 -1.61 -22.98 10.17
N LEU A 270 -2.92 -22.78 10.30
CA LEU A 270 -3.63 -23.01 11.56
C LEU A 270 -3.67 -24.49 11.98
N ALA A 271 -3.67 -25.41 11.02
CA ALA A 271 -3.65 -26.85 11.27
C ALA A 271 -2.25 -27.41 11.55
N ALA A 272 -1.19 -26.61 11.38
CA ALA A 272 0.17 -27.06 11.58
C ALA A 272 0.51 -27.18 13.08
N ASP A 273 1.14 -28.29 13.46
CA ASP A 273 1.72 -28.45 14.79
C ASP A 273 3.15 -27.87 14.82
N GLY A 274 3.35 -26.77 15.54
CA GLY A 274 4.64 -26.10 15.70
C GLY A 274 4.96 -25.08 14.60
N ASP A 275 6.24 -24.92 14.26
CA ASP A 275 6.72 -23.93 13.29
C ASP A 275 6.24 -24.24 11.86
N CYS A 276 5.43 -23.34 11.31
CA CYS A 276 4.83 -23.48 9.99
C CYS A 276 5.65 -22.82 8.85
N TRP A 277 6.91 -22.42 9.10
CA TRP A 277 7.75 -21.73 8.11
C TRP A 277 7.85 -22.45 6.77
N SER A 278 7.85 -23.79 6.74
CA SER A 278 7.88 -24.54 5.48
C SER A 278 6.66 -24.24 4.59
N LEU A 279 5.47 -24.12 5.18
CA LEU A 279 4.23 -23.78 4.47
C LEU A 279 4.27 -22.32 3.97
N VAL A 280 4.76 -21.40 4.81
CA VAL A 280 4.90 -19.98 4.47
C VAL A 280 5.94 -19.78 3.36
N ALA A 281 7.06 -20.51 3.40
CA ALA A 281 8.09 -20.47 2.38
C ALA A 281 7.58 -21.03 1.04
N ASP A 282 6.82 -22.12 1.04
CA ASP A 282 6.19 -22.68 -0.16
C ASP A 282 5.13 -21.72 -0.74
N LEU A 283 4.39 -21.00 0.12
CA LEU A 283 3.50 -19.92 -0.31
C LEU A 283 4.28 -18.80 -0.99
N ALA A 284 5.37 -18.34 -0.37
CA ALA A 284 6.20 -17.28 -0.94
C ALA A 284 6.82 -17.69 -2.29
N GLU A 285 7.24 -18.94 -2.45
CA GLU A 285 7.74 -19.43 -3.75
C GLU A 285 6.67 -19.42 -4.83
N ARG A 286 5.45 -19.87 -4.51
CA ARG A 286 4.33 -19.81 -5.46
C ARG A 286 3.96 -18.37 -5.81
N ALA A 287 4.04 -17.46 -4.84
CA ALA A 287 3.78 -16.05 -5.06
C ALA A 287 4.82 -15.41 -5.99
N ASP A 288 6.10 -15.75 -5.86
CA ASP A 288 7.15 -15.25 -6.75
C ASP A 288 7.11 -15.88 -8.15
N SER A 289 6.81 -17.20 -8.23
CA SER A 289 6.88 -17.98 -9.47
C SER A 289 5.92 -17.47 -10.54
N GLU A 290 6.42 -17.35 -11.78
CA GLU A 290 5.62 -17.10 -12.97
C GLU A 290 5.44 -18.41 -13.75
N VAL A 291 4.20 -18.82 -13.95
CA VAL A 291 3.85 -20.02 -14.72
C VAL A 291 2.76 -19.65 -15.71
N ASP A 292 3.02 -19.89 -17.00
CA ASP A 292 2.09 -19.62 -18.09
C ASP A 292 1.54 -18.17 -18.13
N GLY A 293 2.39 -17.20 -17.77
CA GLY A 293 2.02 -15.78 -17.75
C GLY A 293 1.18 -15.35 -16.53
N GLU A 294 1.19 -16.16 -15.47
CA GLU A 294 0.43 -15.92 -14.25
C GLU A 294 1.27 -16.13 -12.99
N LYS A 295 0.88 -15.44 -11.91
CA LYS A 295 1.40 -15.69 -10.56
C LYS A 295 0.59 -16.77 -9.85
N GLY A 296 1.25 -17.51 -8.96
CA GLY A 296 0.63 -18.60 -8.21
C GLY A 296 -0.34 -18.14 -7.11
N LEU A 297 -0.22 -16.89 -6.65
CA LEU A 297 -1.10 -16.27 -5.66
C LEU A 297 -1.50 -14.85 -6.08
N ARG A 298 -2.62 -14.39 -5.53
CA ARG A 298 -3.15 -13.04 -5.69
C ARG A 298 -3.06 -12.31 -4.35
N PHE A 299 -2.44 -11.13 -4.33
CA PHE A 299 -2.47 -10.26 -3.16
C PHE A 299 -3.47 -9.10 -3.27
N SER A 300 -4.00 -8.82 -4.47
CA SER A 300 -5.12 -7.89 -4.65
C SER A 300 -6.37 -8.32 -3.87
N PHE A 301 -7.07 -7.36 -3.27
CA PHE A 301 -8.24 -7.57 -2.41
C PHE A 301 -9.25 -6.42 -2.52
N ARG A 302 -10.44 -6.61 -1.95
CA ARG A 302 -11.54 -5.63 -1.98
C ARG A 302 -12.11 -5.42 -0.59
N TRP A 303 -12.35 -4.16 -0.21
CA TRP A 303 -13.17 -3.80 0.95
C TRP A 303 -14.39 -3.01 0.50
N ASP A 304 -15.58 -3.41 0.95
CA ASP A 304 -16.79 -2.60 0.82
C ASP A 304 -17.00 -1.78 2.09
N LEU A 305 -17.06 -0.46 1.92
CA LEU A 305 -17.06 0.54 3.00
C LEU A 305 -18.39 1.32 2.94
N GLY A 306 -19.51 0.60 3.04
CA GLY A 306 -20.85 1.17 2.82
C GLY A 306 -21.10 1.42 1.33
N ARG A 307 -21.47 2.66 0.97
CA ARG A 307 -21.67 3.08 -0.43
C ARG A 307 -20.36 3.45 -1.14
N SER A 308 -19.22 3.05 -0.60
CA SER A 308 -17.90 3.23 -1.21
C SER A 308 -17.19 1.90 -1.29
N ARG A 309 -16.41 1.66 -2.34
CA ARG A 309 -15.64 0.42 -2.51
C ARG A 309 -14.17 0.71 -2.71
N LEU A 310 -13.31 0.00 -1.98
CA LEU A 310 -11.88 -0.07 -2.21
C LEU A 310 -11.54 -1.36 -2.95
N ILE A 311 -10.79 -1.25 -4.04
CA ILE A 311 -10.12 -2.37 -4.71
C ILE A 311 -8.62 -2.08 -4.65
N MET A 312 -7.91 -2.84 -3.83
CA MET A 312 -6.46 -2.73 -3.71
C MET A 312 -5.79 -3.64 -4.74
N VAL A 313 -4.94 -3.05 -5.57
CA VAL A 313 -4.21 -3.73 -6.64
C VAL A 313 -2.77 -3.93 -6.22
N ASP A 314 -2.31 -5.18 -6.24
CA ASP A 314 -0.89 -5.51 -6.19
C ASP A 314 -0.24 -5.10 -7.51
N SER A 315 0.67 -4.13 -7.49
CA SER A 315 1.43 -3.64 -8.66
C SER A 315 2.92 -4.05 -8.66
N ARG A 316 3.31 -4.99 -7.78
CA ARG A 316 4.71 -5.43 -7.62
C ARG A 316 4.86 -6.93 -7.81
N ASN A 317 4.21 -7.74 -6.98
CA ASN A 317 4.34 -9.19 -7.09
C ASN A 317 3.55 -9.73 -8.28
N SER A 318 2.43 -9.11 -8.63
CA SER A 318 1.56 -9.51 -9.76
C SER A 318 2.19 -9.34 -11.14
N ARG A 319 3.34 -8.64 -11.24
CA ARG A 319 4.04 -8.37 -12.51
C ARG A 319 4.44 -9.66 -13.21
N ILE A 320 4.29 -9.68 -14.53
CA ILE A 320 4.72 -10.78 -15.40
C ILE A 320 5.84 -10.27 -16.30
N LEU A 321 6.99 -10.93 -16.20
CA LEU A 321 8.26 -10.57 -16.83
C LEU A 321 8.88 -11.72 -17.63
N ASP A 322 8.43 -12.96 -17.42
CA ASP A 322 8.88 -14.13 -18.14
C ASP A 322 8.29 -14.21 -19.56
N GLY A 323 8.92 -15.02 -20.41
CA GLY A 323 8.42 -15.27 -21.77
C GLY A 323 8.48 -14.07 -22.73
N GLY A 324 9.13 -12.97 -22.33
CA GLY A 324 9.17 -11.72 -23.10
C GLY A 324 7.91 -10.87 -22.97
N GLU A 325 7.00 -11.25 -22.06
CA GLU A 325 5.88 -10.40 -21.67
C GLU A 325 6.35 -9.33 -20.67
N ARG A 326 5.63 -8.20 -20.63
CA ARG A 326 5.76 -7.18 -19.60
C ARG A 326 4.38 -6.68 -19.23
N LYS A 327 3.83 -7.23 -18.16
CA LYS A 327 2.51 -6.88 -17.65
C LYS A 327 2.64 -6.44 -16.20
N MET A 328 1.90 -5.41 -15.82
CA MET A 328 1.80 -4.99 -14.42
C MET A 328 1.08 -6.07 -13.60
N LEU A 329 0.06 -6.72 -14.18
CA LEU A 329 -0.68 -7.85 -13.61
C LEU A 329 -0.79 -8.96 -14.65
N GLY A 330 -0.77 -10.22 -14.21
CA GLY A 330 -1.22 -11.36 -15.01
C GLY A 330 -2.68 -11.24 -15.47
N ASP A 331 -3.06 -11.93 -16.53
CA ASP A 331 -4.37 -11.74 -17.17
C ASP A 331 -5.53 -12.20 -16.27
N ARG A 332 -5.32 -13.26 -15.49
CA ARG A 332 -6.28 -13.77 -14.50
C ARG A 332 -6.51 -12.79 -13.35
N GLU A 333 -5.44 -12.23 -12.80
CA GLU A 333 -5.57 -11.24 -11.73
C GLU A 333 -6.21 -9.95 -12.24
N PHE A 334 -5.83 -9.50 -13.43
CA PHE A 334 -6.46 -8.32 -14.04
C PHE A 334 -7.95 -8.55 -14.30
N ALA A 335 -8.34 -9.73 -14.80
CA ALA A 335 -9.76 -10.08 -14.99
C ALA A 335 -10.53 -10.12 -13.66
N TRP A 336 -9.88 -10.55 -12.58
CA TRP A 336 -10.47 -10.45 -11.25
C TRP A 336 -10.70 -8.98 -10.84
N VAL A 337 -9.74 -8.09 -11.06
CA VAL A 337 -9.90 -6.64 -10.78
C VAL A 337 -11.05 -6.05 -11.61
N GLU A 338 -11.11 -6.36 -12.91
CA GLU A 338 -12.21 -5.92 -13.80
C GLU A 338 -13.57 -6.38 -13.29
N HIS A 339 -13.66 -7.63 -12.83
CA HIS A 339 -14.89 -8.16 -12.24
C HIS A 339 -15.27 -7.43 -10.94
N GLN A 340 -14.31 -7.21 -10.02
CA GLN A 340 -14.57 -6.49 -8.76
C GLN A 340 -14.98 -5.02 -8.98
N VAL A 341 -14.47 -4.38 -10.04
CA VAL A 341 -14.85 -3.01 -10.42
C VAL A 341 -16.28 -2.98 -10.96
N ALA A 342 -16.66 -3.95 -11.79
CA ALA A 342 -17.97 -3.98 -12.44
C ALA A 342 -19.12 -4.45 -11.53
N ASP A 343 -18.81 -5.24 -10.51
CA ASP A 343 -19.78 -5.87 -9.61
C ASP A 343 -20.69 -4.84 -8.91
N ASP A 344 -22.00 -4.83 -9.15
CA ASP A 344 -22.96 -3.91 -8.51
C ASP A 344 -22.51 -2.43 -8.47
N LEU A 345 -21.86 -1.96 -9.54
CA LEU A 345 -21.24 -0.63 -9.61
C LEU A 345 -22.24 0.53 -9.46
N ASP A 346 -23.51 0.32 -9.78
CA ASP A 346 -24.61 1.26 -9.61
C ASP A 346 -25.10 1.39 -8.16
N THR A 347 -24.65 0.52 -7.26
CA THR A 347 -25.01 0.55 -5.83
C THR A 347 -24.08 1.46 -5.00
N ILE A 348 -22.92 1.83 -5.55
CA ILE A 348 -21.90 2.65 -4.86
C ILE A 348 -21.86 4.09 -5.38
N ASP A 349 -21.54 5.02 -4.49
CA ASP A 349 -21.31 6.42 -4.82
C ASP A 349 -19.85 6.70 -5.19
N HIS A 350 -18.91 5.93 -4.62
CA HIS A 350 -17.48 6.18 -4.78
C HIS A 350 -16.70 4.88 -4.98
N LEU A 351 -15.96 4.79 -6.09
CA LEU A 351 -15.00 3.73 -6.35
C LEU A 351 -13.58 4.23 -6.03
N ILE A 352 -12.84 3.46 -5.25
CA ILE A 352 -11.46 3.72 -4.86
C ILE A 352 -10.61 2.56 -5.35
N ILE A 353 -9.56 2.85 -6.12
CA ILE A 353 -8.57 1.87 -6.56
C ILE A 353 -7.26 2.21 -5.87
N GLY A 354 -6.74 1.31 -5.03
CA GLY A 354 -5.41 1.46 -4.44
C GLY A 354 -4.36 0.77 -5.31
N SER A 355 -3.19 1.37 -5.46
CA SER A 355 -2.03 0.81 -6.18
C SER A 355 -0.78 1.42 -5.58
N SER A 356 0.28 0.64 -5.33
CA SER A 356 1.51 1.21 -4.75
C SER A 356 2.11 2.28 -5.68
N LEU A 357 2.07 1.99 -6.98
CA LEU A 357 2.55 2.88 -8.03
C LEU A 357 1.43 3.76 -8.62
N PRO A 358 1.71 5.03 -8.98
CA PRO A 358 0.72 5.89 -9.62
C PRO A 358 0.44 5.46 -11.05
N TRP A 359 -0.85 5.40 -11.38
CA TRP A 359 -1.33 5.17 -12.74
C TRP A 359 -1.03 6.38 -13.63
N LEU A 360 -1.29 7.60 -13.14
CA LEU A 360 -1.09 8.85 -13.89
C LEU A 360 0.05 9.72 -13.34
N LEU A 361 1.26 9.50 -13.86
CA LEU A 361 2.42 10.34 -13.62
C LEU A 361 2.30 11.75 -14.23
N PRO A 362 3.17 12.71 -13.88
CA PRO A 362 3.33 13.94 -14.66
C PRO A 362 3.47 13.59 -16.15
N PRO A 363 2.68 14.19 -17.08
CA PRO A 363 2.56 13.68 -18.45
C PRO A 363 3.89 13.50 -19.18
N ALA A 364 4.84 14.43 -18.97
CA ALA A 364 6.16 14.31 -19.61
C ALA A 364 6.96 13.11 -19.09
N LEU A 365 6.88 12.79 -17.78
CA LEU A 365 7.55 11.63 -17.20
C LEU A 365 6.88 10.33 -17.66
N GLY A 366 5.54 10.27 -17.68
CA GLY A 366 4.81 9.11 -18.19
C GLY A 366 5.13 8.79 -19.66
N ASP A 367 5.23 9.81 -20.51
CA ASP A 367 5.65 9.63 -21.90
C ASP A 367 7.11 9.14 -22.02
N LEU A 368 8.03 9.63 -21.17
CA LEU A 368 9.42 9.17 -21.16
C LEU A 368 9.53 7.70 -20.75
N GLN A 369 8.77 7.26 -19.75
CA GLN A 369 8.67 5.84 -19.41
C GLN A 369 8.09 5.01 -20.57
N THR A 370 7.05 5.53 -21.26
CA THR A 370 6.48 4.85 -22.44
C THR A 370 7.49 4.72 -23.58
N ILE A 371 8.29 5.77 -23.84
CA ILE A 371 9.35 5.76 -24.85
C ILE A 371 10.41 4.73 -24.49
N ASN A 372 10.81 4.68 -23.21
CA ASN A 372 11.75 3.69 -22.72
C ASN A 372 11.20 2.27 -22.87
N GLU A 373 9.94 2.02 -22.51
CA GLU A 373 9.30 0.70 -22.65
C GLU A 373 9.34 0.19 -24.09
N ILE A 374 8.98 1.05 -25.05
CA ILE A 374 9.06 0.72 -26.47
C ILE A 374 10.51 0.47 -26.90
N ALA A 375 11.47 1.23 -26.39
CA ALA A 375 12.88 1.05 -26.70
C ALA A 375 13.42 -0.27 -26.15
N ALA A 376 13.11 -0.59 -24.89
CA ALA A 376 13.50 -1.81 -24.20
C ALA A 376 12.79 -3.06 -24.75
N GLY A 377 11.69 -2.91 -25.48
CA GLY A 377 11.03 -3.99 -26.23
C GLY A 377 11.69 -4.34 -27.57
N ARG A 378 12.72 -3.58 -27.99
CA ARG A 378 13.43 -3.84 -29.26
C ARG A 378 14.52 -4.89 -29.08
N THR A 379 14.93 -5.51 -30.18
CA THR A 379 16.07 -6.43 -30.20
C THR A 379 17.41 -5.69 -30.33
N GLY A 380 18.49 -6.34 -29.94
CA GLY A 380 19.86 -5.85 -30.08
C GLY A 380 20.23 -4.68 -29.16
N LEU A 381 21.22 -3.88 -29.57
CA LEU A 381 21.82 -2.81 -28.75
C LEU A 381 20.82 -1.77 -28.26
N ARG A 382 19.77 -1.49 -29.04
CA ARG A 382 18.73 -0.52 -28.66
C ARG A 382 17.87 -1.03 -27.50
N GLY A 383 17.52 -2.31 -27.53
CA GLY A 383 16.81 -2.98 -26.43
C GLY A 383 17.64 -2.98 -25.17
N GLN A 384 18.90 -3.42 -25.28
CA GLN A 384 19.84 -3.46 -24.15
C GLN A 384 20.08 -2.09 -23.52
N LEU A 385 20.22 -1.03 -24.33
CA LEU A 385 20.36 0.32 -23.81
C LEU A 385 19.07 0.82 -23.15
N GLY A 386 17.91 0.54 -23.75
CA GLY A 386 16.61 0.87 -23.15
C GLY A 386 16.44 0.20 -21.79
N GLU A 387 16.77 -1.08 -21.71
CA GLU A 387 16.72 -1.88 -20.49
C GLU A 387 17.68 -1.38 -19.41
N LYS A 388 18.91 -1.01 -19.79
CA LYS A 388 19.84 -0.37 -18.88
C LYS A 388 19.31 0.96 -18.35
N ILE A 389 18.73 1.79 -19.23
CA ILE A 389 18.14 3.08 -18.82
C ILE A 389 16.97 2.85 -17.86
N ARG A 390 16.13 1.82 -18.10
CA ARG A 390 15.03 1.47 -17.22
C ARG A 390 15.49 1.26 -15.78
N GLN A 391 16.46 0.38 -15.61
CA GLN A 391 16.97 -0.03 -14.28
C GLN A 391 17.82 1.04 -13.61
N THR A 392 18.34 2.03 -14.34
CA THR A 392 19.17 3.09 -13.75
C THR A 392 18.36 4.33 -13.38
N ALA A 393 17.12 4.42 -13.86
CA ALA A 393 16.26 5.59 -13.70
C ALA A 393 14.87 5.22 -13.17
N ASP A 394 14.74 4.02 -12.61
CA ASP A 394 13.58 3.51 -11.88
C ASP A 394 12.28 3.67 -12.71
N LEU A 395 12.38 3.29 -14.00
CA LEU A 395 11.29 3.42 -14.96
C LEU A 395 10.38 2.20 -14.87
N GLU A 396 9.58 2.16 -13.83
CA GLU A 396 8.82 0.96 -13.45
C GLU A 396 7.35 1.18 -13.09
N HIS A 397 6.85 2.40 -13.32
CA HIS A 397 5.46 2.72 -13.02
C HIS A 397 4.54 2.21 -14.13
N TRP A 398 3.23 2.42 -13.99
CA TRP A 398 2.25 1.97 -14.99
C TRP A 398 2.62 2.31 -16.46
N PRO A 399 3.09 3.52 -16.81
CA PRO A 399 3.49 3.83 -18.19
C PRO A 399 4.69 3.01 -18.71
N ALA A 400 5.53 2.45 -17.83
CA ALA A 400 6.58 1.50 -18.19
C ALA A 400 6.05 0.09 -18.52
N PHE A 401 4.79 -0.19 -18.19
CA PHE A 401 4.04 -1.40 -18.53
C PHE A 401 2.85 -1.06 -19.43
N LEU A 402 3.15 -0.53 -20.62
CA LEU A 402 2.19 0.16 -21.50
C LEU A 402 0.89 -0.62 -21.77
N ALA A 403 0.97 -1.94 -21.99
CA ALA A 403 -0.22 -2.74 -22.24
C ALA A 403 -1.18 -2.75 -21.03
N SER A 404 -0.64 -2.93 -19.82
CA SER A 404 -1.40 -2.89 -18.58
C SER A 404 -1.90 -1.48 -18.26
N PHE A 405 -1.12 -0.44 -18.51
CA PHE A 405 -1.57 0.96 -18.40
C PHE A 405 -2.81 1.23 -19.28
N LEU A 406 -2.78 0.78 -20.54
CA LEU A 406 -3.91 0.96 -21.46
C LEU A 406 -5.13 0.13 -21.06
N ARG A 407 -4.94 -1.07 -20.50
CA ARG A 407 -6.03 -1.91 -19.98
C ARG A 407 -6.67 -1.27 -18.74
N LEU A 408 -5.87 -0.81 -17.78
CA LEU A 408 -6.36 -0.11 -16.57
C LEU A 408 -7.13 1.15 -16.96
N SER A 409 -6.58 1.95 -17.87
CA SER A 409 -7.24 3.18 -18.34
C SER A 409 -8.60 2.91 -18.98
N ARG A 410 -8.72 1.83 -19.76
CA ARG A 410 -10.00 1.44 -20.39
C ARG A 410 -11.00 0.94 -19.36
N MET A 411 -10.57 0.06 -18.45
CA MET A 411 -11.44 -0.41 -17.35
C MET A 411 -12.00 0.76 -16.53
N ILE A 412 -11.19 1.76 -16.20
CA ILE A 412 -11.65 2.95 -15.48
C ILE A 412 -12.61 3.80 -16.34
N ALA A 413 -12.34 3.95 -17.64
CA ALA A 413 -13.23 4.66 -18.55
C ALA A 413 -14.60 3.96 -18.67
N ASP A 414 -14.58 2.63 -18.79
CA ASP A 414 -15.77 1.79 -18.88
C ASP A 414 -16.58 1.90 -17.58
N ALA A 415 -15.94 1.81 -16.41
CA ALA A 415 -16.59 2.01 -15.12
C ALA A 415 -17.19 3.43 -14.98
N ALA A 416 -16.49 4.46 -15.46
CA ALA A 416 -16.97 5.84 -15.42
C ALA A 416 -18.13 6.12 -16.40
N THR A 417 -18.41 5.22 -17.34
CA THR A 417 -19.43 5.41 -18.39
C THR A 417 -20.47 4.30 -18.44
N ALA A 418 -20.37 3.29 -17.58
CA ALA A 418 -21.21 2.11 -17.58
C ALA A 418 -22.71 2.43 -17.41
N SER A 419 -23.04 3.41 -16.58
CA SER A 419 -24.42 3.81 -16.29
C SER A 419 -24.50 5.30 -15.91
N PRO A 420 -25.60 6.00 -16.22
CA PRO A 420 -25.90 7.32 -15.65
C PRO A 420 -25.94 7.30 -14.11
N ASP A 421 -26.34 6.18 -13.52
CA ASP A 421 -26.41 5.97 -12.08
C ASP A 421 -25.10 5.40 -11.49
N GLY A 422 -24.01 5.37 -12.27
CA GLY A 422 -22.69 4.94 -11.82
C GLY A 422 -22.11 5.81 -10.69
N PRO A 423 -20.90 5.50 -10.22
CA PRO A 423 -20.29 6.22 -9.10
C PRO A 423 -20.12 7.71 -9.44
N ALA A 424 -20.31 8.59 -8.47
CA ALA A 424 -20.04 10.02 -8.61
C ALA A 424 -18.54 10.28 -8.81
N THR A 425 -17.68 9.46 -8.20
CA THR A 425 -16.22 9.57 -8.35
C THR A 425 -15.54 8.22 -8.47
N ILE A 426 -14.44 8.20 -9.24
CA ILE A 426 -13.44 7.13 -9.21
C ILE A 426 -12.10 7.76 -8.81
N SER A 427 -11.47 7.24 -7.75
CA SER A 427 -10.19 7.75 -7.23
C SER A 427 -9.14 6.64 -7.22
N VAL A 428 -8.05 6.83 -7.95
CA VAL A 428 -6.87 5.97 -7.88
C VAL A 428 -5.91 6.55 -6.84
N LEU A 429 -5.69 5.84 -5.73
CA LEU A 429 -4.78 6.23 -4.66
C LEU A 429 -3.43 5.55 -4.86
N SER A 430 -2.33 6.31 -4.75
CA SER A 430 -0.97 5.74 -4.93
C SER A 430 0.14 6.44 -4.14
N GLY A 431 1.34 5.84 -4.20
CA GLY A 431 2.54 6.22 -3.48
C GLY A 431 3.81 6.36 -4.34
N ASP A 432 4.95 5.88 -3.81
CA ASP A 432 6.26 5.66 -4.47
C ASP A 432 7.08 6.94 -4.82
N VAL A 433 6.47 7.91 -5.49
CA VAL A 433 7.22 9.00 -6.17
C VAL A 433 7.80 10.12 -5.29
N HIS A 434 7.72 9.97 -3.97
CA HIS A 434 8.19 10.94 -2.95
C HIS A 434 7.71 12.39 -3.14
N HIS A 435 6.59 12.61 -3.83
CA HIS A 435 5.89 13.88 -3.82
C HIS A 435 4.39 13.65 -3.98
N SER A 436 3.58 14.55 -3.42
CA SER A 436 2.12 14.38 -3.41
C SER A 436 1.46 15.25 -4.48
N TYR A 437 0.36 14.78 -5.05
CA TYR A 437 -0.44 15.55 -6.01
C TYR A 437 -1.83 14.96 -6.22
N ALA A 438 -2.75 15.80 -6.72
CA ALA A 438 -4.01 15.38 -7.30
C ALA A 438 -4.04 15.72 -8.79
N ALA A 439 -4.46 14.77 -9.63
CA ALA A 439 -4.66 14.97 -11.06
C ALA A 439 -6.05 14.49 -11.48
N ARG A 440 -6.71 15.25 -12.36
CA ARG A 440 -8.01 14.88 -12.94
C ARG A 440 -7.81 14.25 -14.30
N ALA A 441 -8.37 13.05 -14.47
CA ALA A 441 -8.43 12.33 -15.74
C ALA A 441 -9.62 12.80 -16.59
N ASP A 442 -9.44 12.74 -17.90
CA ASP A 442 -10.42 13.08 -18.92
C ASP A 442 -10.30 12.06 -20.08
N PHE A 443 -11.39 11.36 -20.34
CA PHE A 443 -11.50 10.31 -21.37
C PHE A 443 -12.08 10.82 -22.69
N GLY A 444 -12.34 12.12 -22.83
CA GLY A 444 -12.91 12.74 -24.02
C GLY A 444 -14.39 12.39 -24.27
N VAL A 445 -15.03 11.68 -23.34
CA VAL A 445 -16.45 11.31 -23.37
C VAL A 445 -17.18 12.03 -22.23
N PRO A 446 -18.39 12.58 -22.48
CA PRO A 446 -19.19 13.18 -21.42
C PRO A 446 -19.61 12.13 -20.39
N THR A 447 -19.27 12.36 -19.12
CA THR A 447 -19.73 11.57 -17.97
C THR A 447 -19.90 12.48 -16.76
N GLU A 448 -20.84 12.14 -15.87
CA GLU A 448 -20.98 12.79 -14.57
C GLU A 448 -19.92 12.30 -13.57
N THR A 449 -19.43 11.07 -13.74
CA THR A 449 -18.38 10.48 -12.91
C THR A 449 -17.06 11.22 -13.11
N ARG A 450 -16.48 11.72 -12.02
CA ARG A 450 -15.16 12.35 -12.07
C ARG A 450 -14.06 11.38 -11.63
N VAL A 451 -13.03 11.29 -12.46
CA VAL A 451 -11.91 10.36 -12.24
C VAL A 451 -10.64 11.11 -11.84
N HIS A 452 -9.98 10.64 -10.79
CA HIS A 452 -8.78 11.25 -10.23
C HIS A 452 -7.67 10.24 -9.97
N GLN A 453 -6.42 10.69 -10.15
CA GLN A 453 -5.25 10.10 -9.51
C GLN A 453 -4.89 10.97 -8.31
N LEU A 454 -4.78 10.36 -7.14
CA LEU A 454 -4.40 10.99 -5.88
C LEU A 454 -3.13 10.30 -5.38
N VAL A 455 -2.04 11.05 -5.22
CA VAL A 455 -0.76 10.52 -4.76
C VAL A 455 -0.39 11.18 -3.45
N CYS A 456 -0.10 10.37 -2.44
CA CYS A 456 0.38 10.81 -1.14
C CYS A 456 1.68 10.08 -0.78
N SER A 457 2.80 10.73 -1.10
CA SER A 457 4.14 10.26 -0.80
C SER A 457 5.07 11.48 -0.65
N PRO A 458 6.04 11.49 0.28
CA PRO A 458 6.16 10.52 1.38
C PRO A 458 5.31 10.92 2.58
N VAL A 459 4.97 9.94 3.43
CA VAL A 459 4.44 10.18 4.78
C VAL A 459 5.56 10.58 5.74
N HIS A 460 6.72 9.95 5.60
CA HIS A 460 7.92 10.28 6.37
C HIS A 460 9.18 9.90 5.57
N ASN A 461 9.61 10.78 4.67
CA ASN A 461 10.85 10.64 3.89
C ASN A 461 11.23 12.02 3.30
N TYR A 462 12.38 12.12 2.64
CA TYR A 462 12.81 13.38 2.03
C TYR A 462 13.11 13.23 0.53
N VAL A 463 12.79 14.27 -0.23
CA VAL A 463 13.26 14.41 -1.62
C VAL A 463 14.41 15.38 -1.69
N PRO A 464 15.54 14.98 -2.31
CA PRO A 464 16.65 15.89 -2.56
C PRO A 464 16.20 17.14 -3.36
N ALA A 465 16.62 18.31 -2.91
CA ALA A 465 16.18 19.60 -3.47
C ALA A 465 16.45 19.74 -4.98
N PHE A 466 17.48 19.07 -5.50
CA PHE A 466 17.85 19.12 -6.93
C PHE A 466 16.87 18.37 -7.85
N VAL A 467 16.05 17.44 -7.33
CA VAL A 467 15.05 16.67 -8.11
C VAL A 467 13.73 17.45 -8.27
N LYS A 468 13.39 18.29 -7.28
CA LYS A 468 12.12 19.06 -7.25
C LYS A 468 11.82 19.85 -8.54
N PRO A 469 12.81 20.53 -9.20
CA PRO A 469 12.58 21.20 -10.47
C PRO A 469 12.16 20.24 -11.60
N ALA A 470 12.70 19.02 -11.65
CA ALA A 470 12.35 18.03 -12.67
C ALA A 470 10.89 17.60 -12.54
N PHE A 471 10.42 17.33 -11.31
CA PHE A 471 9.02 17.00 -11.04
C PHE A 471 8.07 18.15 -11.42
N LYS A 472 8.43 19.40 -11.11
CA LYS A 472 7.66 20.58 -11.54
C LYS A 472 7.59 20.70 -13.06
N LEU A 473 8.72 20.51 -13.75
CA LEU A 473 8.78 20.56 -15.22
C LEU A 473 7.97 19.45 -15.89
N GLY A 474 7.87 18.28 -15.24
CA GLY A 474 7.08 17.14 -15.68
C GLY A 474 5.60 17.44 -15.95
N TRP A 475 5.05 18.43 -15.22
CA TRP A 475 3.66 18.90 -15.36
C TRP A 475 3.48 20.00 -16.41
N SER A 476 4.55 20.49 -17.03
CA SER A 476 4.46 21.62 -17.96
C SER A 476 3.83 21.22 -19.30
N ALA A 477 2.85 22.01 -19.76
CA ALA A 477 2.19 21.76 -21.05
C ALA A 477 3.13 21.78 -22.28
N PRO A 478 4.20 22.59 -22.34
CA PRO A 478 5.19 22.49 -23.41
C PRO A 478 5.97 21.16 -23.38
N ALA A 479 6.44 20.72 -22.21
CA ALA A 479 7.16 19.46 -22.09
C ALA A 479 6.26 18.28 -22.45
N ALA A 480 5.04 18.23 -21.90
CA ALA A 480 4.05 17.21 -22.22
C ALA A 480 3.76 17.11 -23.73
N ARG A 481 3.61 18.24 -24.42
CA ARG A 481 3.40 18.25 -25.89
C ARG A 481 4.62 17.74 -26.65
N LEU A 482 5.83 18.05 -26.19
CA LEU A 482 7.08 17.61 -26.83
C LEU A 482 7.29 16.11 -26.64
N THR A 483 7.18 15.62 -25.41
CA THR A 483 7.32 14.20 -25.07
C THR A 483 6.24 13.37 -25.73
N ARG A 484 4.99 13.84 -25.79
CA ARG A 484 3.89 13.11 -26.46
C ARG A 484 4.14 12.96 -27.95
N ARG A 485 4.65 14.01 -28.61
CA ARG A 485 5.06 13.94 -30.02
C ARG A 485 6.20 12.94 -30.22
N TRP A 486 7.15 12.89 -29.28
CA TRP A 486 8.24 11.90 -29.32
C TRP A 486 7.72 10.47 -29.10
N ALA A 487 6.87 10.25 -28.10
CA ALA A 487 6.25 8.95 -27.81
C ALA A 487 5.47 8.42 -29.02
N ARG A 488 4.64 9.25 -29.66
CA ARG A 488 3.93 8.88 -30.90
C ARG A 488 4.89 8.48 -32.02
N ARG A 489 5.98 9.22 -32.23
CA ARG A 489 7.02 8.87 -33.21
C ARG A 489 7.78 7.60 -32.86
N ALA A 490 7.91 7.29 -31.56
CA ALA A 490 8.57 6.08 -31.09
C ALA A 490 7.70 4.82 -31.29
N GLY A 491 6.38 4.98 -31.47
CA GLY A 491 5.42 3.90 -31.68
C GLY A 491 4.30 3.81 -30.63
N SER A 492 4.22 4.78 -29.71
CA SER A 492 3.17 4.81 -28.69
C SER A 492 1.80 5.05 -29.34
N PRO A 493 0.75 4.28 -28.98
CA PRO A 493 -0.60 4.49 -29.49
C PRO A 493 -1.20 5.81 -28.98
N GLU A 494 -2.37 6.18 -29.47
CA GLU A 494 -3.14 7.22 -28.79
C GLU A 494 -3.53 6.75 -27.38
N LEU A 495 -3.35 7.63 -26.39
CA LEU A 495 -3.72 7.31 -25.01
C LEU A 495 -5.24 7.50 -24.87
N PRO A 496 -5.95 6.57 -24.20
CA PRO A 496 -7.39 6.68 -23.99
C PRO A 496 -7.76 7.78 -22.98
N VAL A 497 -6.76 8.35 -22.30
CA VAL A 497 -6.93 9.31 -21.22
C VAL A 497 -5.94 10.46 -21.39
N SER A 498 -6.41 11.66 -21.06
CA SER A 498 -5.58 12.83 -20.80
C SER A 498 -5.82 13.30 -19.37
N TRP A 499 -4.86 14.02 -18.77
CA TRP A 499 -5.04 14.48 -17.40
C TRP A 499 -4.30 15.78 -17.13
N ARG A 500 -4.76 16.49 -16.08
CA ARG A 500 -4.17 17.74 -15.63
C ARG A 500 -4.00 17.76 -14.12
N ASN A 501 -2.95 18.43 -13.67
CA ASN A 501 -2.67 18.65 -12.26
C ASN A 501 -3.72 19.61 -11.64
N LEU A 502 -4.11 19.34 -10.40
CA LEU A 502 -5.05 20.16 -9.62
C LEU A 502 -4.39 20.84 -8.41
N SER A 503 -3.36 20.25 -7.82
CA SER A 503 -2.73 20.74 -6.58
C SER A 503 -1.28 21.20 -6.76
N GLY A 504 -0.62 20.82 -7.86
CA GLY A 504 0.83 20.94 -8.00
C GLY A 504 1.54 19.75 -7.34
N PRO A 505 2.85 19.50 -7.65
CA PRO A 505 3.62 18.63 -6.78
C PRO A 505 3.81 19.33 -5.43
N LEU A 506 3.28 18.71 -4.38
CA LEU A 506 3.47 19.07 -2.98
C LEU A 506 4.71 18.31 -2.49
N PHE A 507 5.63 19.03 -1.83
CA PHE A 507 6.88 18.47 -1.33
C PHE A 507 6.90 18.53 0.19
N GLY A 508 7.50 17.52 0.82
CA GLY A 508 7.52 17.36 2.27
C GLY A 508 6.61 16.23 2.72
N ASN A 509 6.77 15.83 3.98
CA ASN A 509 5.95 14.80 4.58
C ASN A 509 4.48 15.22 4.56
N THR A 510 3.66 14.36 3.97
CA THR A 510 2.26 14.66 3.68
C THR A 510 1.41 13.46 4.08
N ILE A 511 0.24 13.73 4.64
CA ILE A 511 -0.83 12.76 4.85
C ILE A 511 -2.08 13.26 4.14
N ALA A 512 -2.80 12.37 3.46
CA ALA A 512 -3.99 12.72 2.71
C ALA A 512 -5.25 12.09 3.33
N SER A 513 -6.33 12.87 3.37
CA SER A 513 -7.66 12.41 3.78
C SER A 513 -8.62 12.48 2.59
N LEU A 514 -9.23 11.37 2.19
CA LEU A 514 -10.39 11.36 1.27
C LEU A 514 -11.66 11.33 2.11
N ASN A 515 -12.44 12.41 2.00
CA ASN A 515 -13.71 12.58 2.71
C ASN A 515 -14.85 12.48 1.72
N ALA A 516 -15.84 11.63 1.99
CA ALA A 516 -17.03 11.45 1.18
C ALA A 516 -18.29 11.47 2.04
N LYS A 517 -19.35 12.07 1.51
CA LYS A 517 -20.70 12.08 2.08
C LYS A 517 -21.75 12.10 0.96
N GLY A 518 -22.61 11.09 0.95
CA GLY A 518 -23.50 10.79 -0.18
C GLY A 518 -22.68 10.67 -1.45
N ARG A 519 -23.00 11.50 -2.45
CA ARG A 519 -22.31 11.56 -3.75
C ARG A 519 -21.25 12.65 -3.84
N SER A 520 -20.96 13.33 -2.73
CA SER A 520 -19.94 14.37 -2.66
C SER A 520 -18.66 13.81 -2.07
N ALA A 521 -17.51 14.13 -2.68
CA ALA A 521 -16.22 13.76 -2.14
C ALA A 521 -15.18 14.86 -2.36
N GLU A 522 -14.20 14.91 -1.47
CA GLU A 522 -13.02 15.77 -1.54
C GLU A 522 -11.78 15.02 -1.05
N VAL A 523 -10.61 15.53 -1.40
CA VAL A 523 -9.34 15.12 -0.80
C VAL A 523 -8.66 16.34 -0.19
N VAL A 524 -8.14 16.15 1.01
CA VAL A 524 -7.37 17.14 1.78
C VAL A 524 -5.95 16.60 1.96
N PHE A 525 -4.95 17.39 1.60
CA PHE A 525 -3.54 17.11 1.86
C PHE A 525 -3.06 17.99 3.01
N GLU A 526 -2.44 17.37 4.00
CA GLU A 526 -1.94 18.03 5.20
C GLU A 526 -0.46 17.76 5.40
N GLN A 527 0.28 18.76 5.90
CA GLN A 527 1.71 18.65 6.20
C GLN A 527 1.98 19.06 7.66
N PRO A 528 2.93 18.39 8.34
CA PRO A 528 3.36 18.81 9.67
C PRO A 528 3.99 20.21 9.68
N THR A 529 3.69 20.98 10.72
CA THR A 529 4.42 22.20 11.10
C THR A 529 5.42 21.90 12.21
N ASP A 530 6.37 22.81 12.47
CA ASP A 530 7.47 22.59 13.43
C ASP A 530 6.99 22.28 14.87
N ASP A 531 5.75 22.65 15.22
CA ASP A 531 5.10 22.37 16.51
C ASP A 531 4.35 21.01 16.55
N GLY A 532 4.38 20.23 15.45
CA GLY A 532 3.75 18.92 15.36
C GLY A 532 2.27 18.95 14.95
N GLU A 533 1.71 20.12 14.69
CA GLU A 533 0.35 20.27 14.15
C GLU A 533 0.31 19.95 12.65
N LEU A 534 -0.88 19.64 12.14
CA LEU A 534 -1.10 19.40 10.71
C LEU A 534 -1.78 20.62 10.09
N THR A 535 -1.19 21.15 9.01
CA THR A 535 -1.78 22.26 8.24
C THR A 535 -2.21 21.80 6.87
N GLU A 536 -3.40 22.24 6.44
CA GLU A 536 -3.89 21.99 5.10
C GLU A 536 -3.04 22.73 4.06
N VAL A 537 -2.51 21.98 3.09
CA VAL A 537 -1.72 22.55 1.98
C VAL A 537 -2.47 22.49 0.64
N ALA A 538 -3.48 21.63 0.51
CA ALA A 538 -4.38 21.60 -0.63
C ALA A 538 -5.68 20.87 -0.32
N THR A 539 -6.80 21.40 -0.81
CA THR A 539 -8.11 20.74 -0.83
C THR A 539 -8.68 20.72 -2.24
N ILE A 540 -9.18 19.56 -2.66
CA ILE A 540 -9.68 19.32 -4.01
C ILE A 540 -11.04 18.63 -3.94
N GLY A 541 -12.08 19.30 -4.45
CA GLY A 541 -13.38 18.69 -4.67
C GLY A 541 -13.32 17.64 -5.79
N LEU A 542 -13.66 16.39 -5.45
CA LEU A 542 -13.63 15.24 -6.35
C LEU A 542 -14.96 15.03 -7.06
N SER A 543 -16.09 15.44 -6.48
CA SER A 543 -17.41 15.35 -7.12
C SER A 543 -17.71 16.57 -8.00
N ALA A 544 -18.76 16.48 -8.82
CA ALA A 544 -19.31 17.66 -9.49
C ALA A 544 -19.95 18.61 -8.45
N PRO A 545 -19.82 19.94 -8.60
CA PRO A 545 -20.59 20.88 -7.80
C PRO A 545 -22.07 20.54 -7.92
N LEU A 546 -22.79 20.51 -6.80
CA LEU A 546 -24.25 20.40 -6.84
C LEU A 546 -24.80 21.53 -7.73
N PRO A 547 -25.80 21.26 -8.59
CA PRO A 547 -26.46 22.32 -9.34
C PRO A 547 -26.92 23.40 -8.34
N SER A 548 -26.52 24.64 -8.55
CA SER A 548 -27.01 25.76 -7.75
C SER A 548 -28.54 25.72 -7.77
N ALA A 549 -29.17 25.59 -6.60
CA ALA A 549 -30.62 25.65 -6.48
C ALA A 549 -31.08 27.00 -7.06
N GLY A 550 -31.70 26.94 -8.24
CA GLY A 550 -32.24 28.09 -8.96
C GLY A 550 -33.58 28.53 -8.43
#